data_AF-A0A925NK71-F1
#
_entry.id   AF-A0A925NK71-F1
#
_cell.length_a   1.000
_cell.length_b   1.000
_cell.length_c   1.000
_cell.angle_alpha   90.00
_cell.angle_beta   90.00
_cell.angle_gamma   90.00
#
_symmetry.space_group_name_H-M   'P 1'
#
loop_
_entity.id
_entity.type
_entity.pdbx_description
1 polymer ?
#
loop_
_entity_poly.entity_id
_entity_poly.type
_entity_poly.pdbx_seq_one_letter_code
_entity_poly.pdbx_strand_id
1 'polypeptide(L)'
;MEKLQKYDPAYLLGDSPLLKAGDELILTHMVTPQIKALLGDFVSSSVSVRETQAGLFAGDEVSNINGHVIMAADGQALVRFPYVVSMYKTKNGCLVIKRDFVKIKVLAWLGDYERGKADLIFSTALRDRRFDGTSRANDSPLVDFAYDDAELSKRLTVAGKTADLTTAETSLYSYFPGSSIAKSGGGALLDEFIAKPYTFLDRPKLFLRLFNKAWKLDRFPGQNSIPIPDVGKLAHAGWEAVAKACGLDALETCPSHFHVTMWNIAKGYQFSYADQEANVNAFKSGLQKLKDGGVVLTRSQEAWVCVLQNLEPRELIPDHLRMDTPKWIQTNLDQNSIWLVKPLSEKAHELLKKA
;
A
#
# COMPACT_ATOMS: atom_id res chain seq x y z
N MET A 1 -43.63 2.37 3.61
CA MET A 1 -42.76 1.53 2.75
C MET A 1 -41.54 2.36 2.41
N GLU A 2 -40.40 2.06 3.03
CA GLU A 2 -39.11 2.56 2.54
C GLU A 2 -38.97 2.15 1.08
N LYS A 3 -38.59 3.11 0.22
CA LYS A 3 -38.30 2.82 -1.18
C LYS A 3 -37.16 1.82 -1.20
N LEU A 4 -37.44 0.57 -1.60
CA LEU A 4 -36.42 -0.42 -1.91
C LEU A 4 -35.44 0.21 -2.90
N GLN A 5 -34.22 0.45 -2.41
CA GLN A 5 -33.13 0.98 -3.21
C GLN A 5 -32.85 -0.05 -4.30
N LYS A 6 -33.21 0.27 -5.54
CA LYS A 6 -32.89 -0.57 -6.70
C LYS A 6 -31.39 -0.55 -6.89
N TYR A 7 -30.71 -1.59 -6.47
CA TYR A 7 -29.31 -1.80 -6.82
C TYR A 7 -29.23 -2.44 -8.20
N ASP A 8 -28.39 -1.90 -9.08
CA ASP A 8 -28.05 -2.52 -10.35
C ASP A 8 -27.11 -3.72 -10.07
N PRO A 9 -27.52 -4.97 -10.37
CA PRO A 9 -26.67 -6.13 -10.17
C PRO A 9 -25.37 -6.05 -10.98
N ALA A 10 -25.33 -5.38 -12.14
CA ALA A 10 -24.08 -5.18 -12.88
C ALA A 10 -23.16 -4.20 -12.15
N TYR A 11 -23.70 -3.16 -11.52
CA TYR A 11 -22.95 -2.30 -10.58
C TYR A 11 -22.48 -3.07 -9.33
N LEU A 12 -23.30 -4.00 -8.82
CA LEU A 12 -22.97 -4.91 -7.72
C LEU A 12 -22.13 -6.12 -8.12
N LEU A 13 -21.90 -6.38 -9.40
CA LEU A 13 -20.97 -7.42 -9.90
C LEU A 13 -19.78 -6.76 -10.61
N GLY A 14 -19.68 -5.42 -10.49
CA GLY A 14 -19.01 -4.51 -11.41
C GLY A 14 -17.67 -4.97 -11.93
N ASP A 15 -17.60 -5.14 -13.25
CA ASP A 15 -16.36 -5.08 -14.01
C ASP A 15 -15.73 -3.70 -13.78
N SER A 16 -14.77 -3.62 -12.88
CA SER A 16 -13.97 -2.41 -12.73
C SER A 16 -13.33 -2.07 -14.08
N PRO A 17 -13.20 -0.79 -14.46
CA PRO A 17 -12.40 -0.39 -15.61
C PRO A 17 -10.99 -0.97 -15.56
N LEU A 18 -10.45 -1.22 -14.37
CA LEU A 18 -9.18 -1.91 -14.16
C LEU A 18 -9.11 -3.27 -14.87
N LEU A 19 -10.22 -4.00 -14.98
CA LEU A 19 -10.24 -5.34 -15.61
C LEU A 19 -9.96 -5.30 -17.11
N LYS A 20 -9.98 -4.11 -17.74
CA LYS A 20 -9.54 -3.92 -19.13
C LYS A 20 -8.03 -4.08 -19.30
N ALA A 21 -7.24 -4.03 -18.22
CA ALA A 21 -5.79 -4.17 -18.29
C ALA A 21 -5.38 -5.63 -18.57
N GLY A 22 -5.02 -5.88 -19.83
CA GLY A 22 -4.36 -7.11 -20.25
C GLY A 22 -2.97 -7.29 -19.63
N ASP A 23 -2.48 -8.53 -19.62
CA ASP A 23 -1.15 -8.85 -19.07
C ASP A 23 -0.03 -8.06 -19.74
N GLU A 24 -0.08 -7.85 -21.06
CA GLU A 24 0.93 -7.06 -21.78
C GLU A 24 1.07 -5.64 -21.23
N LEU A 25 -0.05 -4.95 -21.01
CA LEU A 25 -0.08 -3.60 -20.45
C LEU A 25 0.52 -3.58 -19.03
N ILE A 26 0.13 -4.54 -18.19
CA ILE A 26 0.62 -4.66 -16.82
C ILE A 26 2.11 -4.99 -16.78
N LEU A 27 2.55 -5.97 -17.55
CA LEU A 27 3.95 -6.37 -17.64
C LEU A 27 4.80 -5.22 -18.18
N THR A 28 4.30 -4.45 -19.14
CA THR A 28 5.03 -3.31 -19.72
C THR A 28 5.21 -2.19 -18.69
N HIS A 29 4.15 -1.82 -17.97
CA HIS A 29 4.13 -0.60 -17.17
C HIS A 29 4.29 -0.81 -15.67
N MET A 30 3.72 -1.86 -15.10
CA MET A 30 3.75 -2.10 -13.64
C MET A 30 4.95 -2.94 -13.20
N VAL A 31 5.63 -3.65 -14.11
CA VAL A 31 6.83 -4.44 -13.78
C VAL A 31 8.07 -3.71 -14.29
N THR A 32 8.92 -3.26 -13.37
CA THR A 32 10.08 -2.45 -13.74
C THR A 32 11.19 -3.26 -14.42
N PRO A 33 12.08 -2.61 -15.19
CA PRO A 33 13.21 -3.27 -15.84
C PRO A 33 14.08 -4.09 -14.89
N GLN A 34 14.39 -3.61 -13.67
CA GLN A 34 15.21 -4.38 -12.73
C GLN A 34 14.48 -5.61 -12.18
N ILE A 35 13.16 -5.55 -11.96
CA ILE A 35 12.39 -6.76 -11.60
C ILE A 35 12.48 -7.79 -12.71
N LYS A 36 12.27 -7.38 -13.96
CA LYS A 36 12.40 -8.27 -15.13
C LYS A 36 13.81 -8.85 -15.23
N ALA A 37 14.85 -8.03 -15.03
CA ALA A 37 16.23 -8.47 -15.08
C ALA A 37 16.58 -9.48 -13.97
N LEU A 38 16.06 -9.30 -12.75
CA LEU A 38 16.25 -10.23 -11.65
C LEU A 38 15.58 -11.59 -11.93
N LEU A 39 14.34 -11.57 -12.42
CA LEU A 39 13.59 -12.78 -12.77
C LEU A 39 14.17 -13.51 -14.00
N GLY A 40 14.71 -12.76 -14.96
CA GLY A 40 15.17 -13.28 -16.25
C GLY A 40 14.01 -13.60 -17.21
N ASP A 41 14.35 -14.20 -18.35
CA ASP A 41 13.40 -14.46 -19.44
C ASP A 41 12.24 -15.35 -19.02
N PHE A 42 11.08 -15.15 -19.64
CA PHE A 42 9.93 -16.02 -19.49
C PHE A 42 10.17 -17.38 -20.15
N VAL A 43 9.86 -18.44 -19.41
CA VAL A 43 10.01 -19.84 -19.83
C VAL A 43 8.68 -20.42 -20.26
N SER A 44 7.62 -20.15 -19.48
CA SER A 44 6.27 -20.58 -19.78
C SER A 44 5.25 -19.71 -19.06
N SER A 45 3.99 -19.78 -19.50
CA SER A 45 2.87 -19.09 -18.87
C SER A 45 1.66 -19.98 -18.74
N SER A 46 0.84 -19.75 -17.73
CA SER A 46 -0.48 -20.37 -17.57
C SER A 46 -1.49 -19.33 -17.09
N VAL A 47 -2.76 -19.54 -17.44
CA VAL A 47 -3.88 -18.72 -16.98
C VAL A 47 -4.96 -19.67 -16.45
N SER A 48 -5.52 -19.35 -15.29
CA SER A 48 -6.59 -20.14 -14.68
C SER A 48 -7.56 -19.28 -13.89
N VAL A 49 -8.82 -19.74 -13.80
CA VAL A 49 -9.81 -19.23 -12.84
C VAL A 49 -9.70 -20.04 -11.56
N ARG A 50 -9.78 -19.37 -10.41
CA ARG A 50 -9.57 -19.97 -9.09
C ARG A 50 -10.75 -19.66 -8.18
N GLU A 51 -11.22 -20.70 -7.50
CA GLU A 51 -12.30 -20.67 -6.50
C GLU A 51 -11.82 -21.25 -5.16
N THR A 52 -10.55 -21.02 -4.81
CA THR A 52 -9.90 -21.61 -3.63
C THR A 52 -9.03 -20.61 -2.90
N GLN A 53 -8.87 -20.85 -1.59
CA GLN A 53 -7.94 -20.15 -0.71
C GLN A 53 -6.50 -20.67 -0.81
N ALA A 54 -6.28 -21.77 -1.53
CA ALA A 54 -4.95 -22.29 -1.76
C ALA A 54 -4.22 -21.45 -2.82
N GLY A 55 -3.00 -21.04 -2.48
CA GLY A 55 -2.02 -20.50 -3.40
C GLY A 55 -1.72 -21.40 -4.60
N LEU A 56 -0.98 -20.86 -5.57
CA LEU A 56 -0.41 -21.66 -6.65
C LEU A 56 0.76 -22.53 -6.19
N PHE A 57 1.48 -22.10 -5.15
CA PHE A 57 2.65 -22.78 -4.58
C PHE A 57 2.88 -22.33 -3.13
N ALA A 58 3.81 -22.97 -2.42
CA ALA A 58 4.14 -22.61 -1.05
C ALA A 58 4.71 -21.17 -0.98
N GLY A 59 4.07 -20.30 -0.19
CA GLY A 59 4.41 -18.88 -0.07
C GLY A 59 3.57 -17.96 -0.94
N ASP A 60 2.94 -18.47 -2.02
CA ASP A 60 1.90 -17.73 -2.74
C ASP A 60 0.63 -17.73 -1.89
N GLU A 61 0.44 -16.69 -1.09
CA GLU A 61 -0.85 -16.51 -0.43
C GLU A 61 -1.89 -16.07 -1.46
N VAL A 62 -3.14 -16.51 -1.31
CA VAL A 62 -4.25 -15.82 -1.97
C VAL A 62 -4.18 -14.41 -1.43
N SER A 63 -3.75 -13.48 -2.28
CA SER A 63 -3.12 -12.21 -1.92
C SER A 63 -4.09 -11.18 -1.32
N ASN A 64 -5.19 -11.69 -0.79
CA ASN A 64 -6.36 -11.08 -0.23
C ASN A 64 -6.37 -11.36 1.27
N ILE A 65 -5.35 -10.87 1.99
CA ILE A 65 -5.50 -10.71 3.43
C ILE A 65 -6.37 -9.47 3.63
N ASN A 66 -7.68 -9.67 3.51
CA ASN A 66 -8.68 -9.53 4.55
C ASN A 66 -10.02 -9.86 3.87
N GLY A 67 -10.85 -10.70 4.46
CA GLY A 67 -12.30 -10.72 4.23
C GLY A 67 -12.88 -11.35 2.96
N HIS A 68 -12.10 -11.82 1.97
CA HIS A 68 -12.61 -12.56 0.79
C HIS A 68 -13.25 -13.93 1.10
N VAL A 69 -13.57 -14.21 2.36
CA VAL A 69 -14.10 -15.49 2.83
C VAL A 69 -15.53 -15.32 3.32
N ILE A 70 -16.41 -16.19 2.84
CA ILE A 70 -17.70 -16.43 3.48
C ILE A 70 -17.63 -17.75 4.23
N MET A 71 -18.20 -17.79 5.42
CA MET A 71 -18.36 -19.04 6.17
C MET A 71 -19.63 -19.72 5.66
N ALA A 72 -19.48 -20.90 5.06
CA ALA A 72 -20.60 -21.76 4.70
C ALA A 72 -21.31 -22.29 5.96
N ALA A 73 -22.52 -22.81 5.79
CA ALA A 73 -23.36 -23.29 6.90
C ALA A 73 -22.72 -24.46 7.69
N ASP A 74 -21.78 -25.18 7.07
CA ASP A 74 -20.98 -26.26 7.67
C ASP A 74 -19.69 -25.75 8.35
N GLY A 75 -19.47 -24.44 8.38
CA GLY A 75 -18.26 -23.82 8.92
C GLY A 75 -17.08 -23.81 7.96
N GLN A 76 -17.24 -24.23 6.70
CA GLN A 76 -16.17 -24.14 5.70
C GLN A 76 -15.97 -22.70 5.24
N ALA A 77 -14.72 -22.27 5.22
CA ALA A 77 -14.30 -20.99 4.67
C ALA A 77 -14.24 -21.09 3.12
N LEU A 78 -15.13 -20.40 2.40
CA LEU A 78 -15.17 -20.36 0.93
C LEU A 78 -14.75 -18.98 0.42
N VAL A 79 -14.08 -18.92 -0.74
CA VAL A 79 -13.84 -17.62 -1.38
C VAL A 79 -15.17 -17.02 -1.84
N ARG A 80 -15.41 -15.74 -1.55
CA ARG A 80 -16.66 -15.07 -1.93
C ARG A 80 -16.82 -14.95 -3.45
N PHE A 81 -15.70 -14.80 -4.16
CA PHE A 81 -15.68 -14.55 -5.60
C PHE A 81 -14.54 -15.33 -6.28
N PRO A 82 -14.76 -15.87 -7.50
CA PRO A 82 -13.68 -16.40 -8.31
C PRO A 82 -12.70 -15.29 -8.69
N TYR A 83 -11.43 -15.66 -8.92
CA TYR A 83 -10.39 -14.74 -9.37
C TYR A 83 -9.56 -15.36 -10.49
N VAL A 84 -9.03 -14.53 -11.37
CA VAL A 84 -8.17 -14.95 -12.48
C VAL A 84 -6.72 -14.84 -12.05
N VAL A 85 -5.92 -15.85 -12.36
CA VAL A 85 -4.48 -15.85 -12.13
C VAL A 85 -3.75 -16.15 -13.43
N SER A 86 -2.88 -15.22 -13.82
CA SER A 86 -1.83 -15.45 -14.82
C SER A 86 -0.52 -15.70 -14.12
N MET A 87 0.11 -16.84 -14.39
CA MET A 87 1.43 -17.19 -13.85
C MET A 87 2.44 -17.26 -14.99
N TYR A 88 3.59 -16.63 -14.77
CA TYR A 88 4.72 -16.60 -15.69
C TYR A 88 5.91 -17.25 -14.98
N LYS A 89 6.31 -18.44 -15.43
CA LYS A 89 7.58 -19.05 -15.01
C LYS A 89 8.70 -18.29 -15.70
N THR A 90 9.69 -17.90 -14.91
CA THR A 90 10.87 -17.17 -15.39
C THR A 90 12.12 -17.99 -15.13
N LYS A 91 13.26 -17.61 -15.72
CA LYS A 91 14.53 -18.31 -15.53
C LYS A 91 14.93 -18.45 -14.05
N ASN A 92 14.70 -17.41 -13.25
CA ASN A 92 15.17 -17.32 -11.87
C ASN A 92 14.03 -17.33 -10.83
N GLY A 93 12.79 -17.58 -11.22
CA GLY A 93 11.64 -17.51 -10.31
C GLY A 93 10.30 -17.49 -11.03
N CYS A 94 9.32 -16.74 -10.51
CA CYS A 94 8.04 -16.54 -11.19
C CYS A 94 7.44 -15.16 -10.96
N LEU A 95 6.54 -14.78 -11.85
CA LEU A 95 5.68 -13.62 -11.73
C LEU A 95 4.21 -14.06 -11.78
N VAL A 96 3.40 -13.56 -10.87
CA VAL A 96 1.97 -13.88 -10.76
C VAL A 96 1.17 -12.60 -10.84
N ILE A 97 0.20 -12.55 -11.75
CA ILE A 97 -0.80 -11.48 -11.85
C ILE A 97 -2.14 -12.06 -11.41
N LYS A 98 -2.69 -11.53 -10.33
CA LYS A 98 -4.00 -11.91 -9.79
C LYS A 98 -5.00 -10.79 -10.04
N ARG A 99 -6.20 -11.15 -10.48
CA ARG A 99 -7.30 -10.24 -10.74
C ARG A 99 -8.58 -10.74 -10.08
N ASP A 100 -9.19 -9.91 -9.26
CA ASP A 100 -10.59 -10.08 -8.85
C ASP A 100 -11.44 -8.99 -9.53
N PHE A 101 -12.71 -8.82 -9.14
CA PHE A 101 -13.63 -7.87 -9.75
C PHE A 101 -13.19 -6.39 -9.67
N VAL A 102 -12.33 -6.04 -8.72
CA VAL A 102 -11.96 -4.65 -8.45
C VAL A 102 -10.46 -4.42 -8.32
N LYS A 103 -9.65 -5.47 -8.27
CA LYS A 103 -8.23 -5.36 -7.98
C LYS A 103 -7.38 -6.15 -8.95
N ILE A 104 -6.26 -5.55 -9.31
CA ILE A 104 -5.13 -6.21 -9.96
C ILE A 104 -3.97 -6.20 -8.98
N LYS A 105 -3.33 -7.34 -8.76
CA LYS A 105 -2.13 -7.48 -7.94
C LYS A 105 -1.07 -8.28 -8.67
N VAL A 106 0.13 -7.72 -8.75
CA VAL A 106 1.30 -8.32 -9.39
C VAL A 106 2.30 -8.68 -8.31
N LEU A 107 2.80 -9.92 -8.34
CA LEU A 107 3.72 -10.48 -7.37
C LEU A 107 4.90 -11.08 -8.12
N ALA A 108 6.13 -10.79 -7.70
CA ALA A 108 7.33 -11.43 -8.25
C ALA A 108 8.12 -12.15 -7.17
N TRP A 109 8.37 -13.43 -7.41
CA TRP A 109 9.11 -14.32 -6.53
C TRP A 109 10.43 -14.71 -7.19
N LEU A 110 11.54 -14.51 -6.50
CA LEU A 110 12.88 -14.89 -6.96
C LEU A 110 13.37 -16.12 -6.19
N GLY A 111 13.80 -17.15 -6.92
CA GLY A 111 14.26 -18.43 -6.37
C GLY A 111 13.36 -19.60 -6.77
N ASP A 112 13.53 -20.73 -6.07
CA ASP A 112 12.81 -21.97 -6.35
C ASP A 112 11.44 -21.96 -5.65
N TYR A 113 10.44 -21.36 -6.31
CA TYR A 113 9.08 -21.23 -5.77
C TYR A 113 8.35 -22.58 -5.70
N GLU A 114 8.71 -23.53 -6.57
CA GLU A 114 8.11 -24.88 -6.60
C GLU A 114 8.45 -25.65 -5.31
N ARG A 115 9.62 -25.37 -4.72
CA ARG A 115 10.06 -25.94 -3.44
C ARG A 115 9.91 -25.01 -2.24
N GLY A 116 9.22 -23.88 -2.38
CA GLY A 116 9.01 -22.91 -1.29
C GLY A 116 10.30 -22.21 -0.84
N LYS A 117 11.29 -22.09 -1.71
CA LYS A 117 12.59 -21.43 -1.46
C LYS A 117 12.75 -20.14 -2.27
N ALA A 118 11.64 -19.48 -2.59
CA ALA A 118 11.64 -18.19 -3.27
C ALA A 118 11.31 -17.05 -2.30
N ASP A 119 11.93 -15.90 -2.54
CA ASP A 119 11.66 -14.65 -1.83
C ASP A 119 10.71 -13.77 -2.65
N LEU A 120 9.65 -13.24 -2.03
CA LEU A 120 8.81 -12.20 -2.65
C LEU A 120 9.63 -10.90 -2.71
N ILE A 121 10.06 -10.53 -3.92
CA ILE A 121 10.91 -9.34 -4.15
C ILE A 121 10.12 -8.12 -4.61
N PHE A 122 8.87 -8.32 -5.03
CA PHE A 122 8.04 -7.25 -5.57
C PHE A 122 6.55 -7.57 -5.43
N SER A 123 5.78 -6.59 -4.99
CA SER A 123 4.33 -6.59 -4.99
C SER A 123 3.83 -5.21 -5.39
N THR A 124 2.93 -5.13 -6.36
CA THR A 124 2.22 -3.88 -6.66
C THR A 124 0.76 -4.17 -6.97
N ALA A 125 -0.12 -3.24 -6.64
CA ALA A 125 -1.54 -3.43 -6.88
C ALA A 125 -2.25 -2.12 -7.21
N LEU A 126 -3.34 -2.26 -7.97
CA LEU A 126 -4.37 -1.25 -8.20
C LEU A 126 -5.70 -1.83 -7.75
N ARG A 127 -6.48 -1.09 -6.98
CA ARG A 127 -7.81 -1.50 -6.51
C ARG A 127 -8.80 -0.37 -6.68
N ASP A 128 -9.91 -0.65 -7.36
CA ASP A 128 -11.03 0.26 -7.51
C ASP A 128 -11.69 0.56 -6.15
N ARG A 129 -11.86 1.85 -5.85
CA ARG A 129 -12.36 2.31 -4.55
C ARG A 129 -13.88 2.51 -4.51
N ARG A 130 -14.65 2.10 -5.53
CA ARG A 130 -16.10 2.36 -5.60
C ARG A 130 -16.93 1.77 -4.45
N PHE A 131 -16.41 0.75 -3.76
CA PHE A 131 -17.10 0.07 -2.67
C PHE A 131 -16.61 0.48 -1.28
N ASP A 132 -15.61 1.36 -1.22
CA ASP A 132 -15.05 1.90 0.02
C ASP A 132 -16.14 2.51 0.91
N GLY A 133 -16.06 2.24 2.22
CA GLY A 133 -17.09 2.62 3.19
C GLY A 133 -18.27 1.65 3.26
N THR A 134 -18.13 0.44 2.71
CA THR A 134 -19.13 -0.62 2.78
C THR A 134 -18.48 -1.95 3.16
N SER A 135 -19.27 -2.89 3.70
CA SER A 135 -18.79 -4.24 4.05
C SER A 135 -18.14 -4.99 2.89
N ARG A 136 -18.43 -4.61 1.65
CA ARG A 136 -17.82 -5.18 0.44
C ARG A 136 -16.38 -4.72 0.21
N ALA A 137 -16.00 -3.54 0.71
CA ALA A 137 -14.62 -3.07 0.58
C ALA A 137 -13.62 -4.02 1.27
N ASN A 138 -14.08 -4.70 2.32
CA ASN A 138 -13.33 -5.74 3.02
C ASN A 138 -13.20 -7.04 2.23
N ASP A 139 -13.86 -7.18 1.08
CA ASP A 139 -13.57 -8.33 0.22
C ASP A 139 -12.17 -8.15 -0.35
N SER A 140 -11.88 -7.03 -1.03
CA SER A 140 -10.66 -6.87 -1.82
C SER A 140 -9.64 -5.84 -1.30
N PRO A 141 -9.31 -5.76 0.01
CA PRO A 141 -8.46 -4.71 0.55
C PRO A 141 -7.01 -4.78 0.06
N LEU A 142 -6.34 -3.63 0.09
CA LEU A 142 -4.90 -3.49 -0.24
C LEU A 142 -3.99 -3.46 0.98
N VAL A 143 -4.53 -3.15 2.16
CA VAL A 143 -3.77 -2.97 3.40
C VAL A 143 -4.41 -3.75 4.55
N ASP A 144 -3.68 -3.84 5.66
CA ASP A 144 -3.99 -4.72 6.80
C ASP A 144 -5.18 -4.23 7.68
N PHE A 145 -5.88 -3.15 7.34
CA PHE A 145 -7.06 -2.65 8.07
C PHE A 145 -8.35 -2.75 7.25
N ALA A 146 -9.49 -2.64 7.92
CA ALA A 146 -10.82 -2.75 7.31
C ALA A 146 -11.26 -1.45 6.63
N TYR A 147 -11.97 -1.57 5.50
CA TYR A 147 -12.43 -0.49 4.62
C TYR A 147 -13.94 -0.25 4.67
N ASP A 148 -14.65 -0.87 5.61
CA ASP A 148 -16.10 -0.83 5.70
C ASP A 148 -16.65 0.37 6.48
N ASP A 149 -15.79 1.15 7.15
CA ASP A 149 -16.19 2.39 7.80
C ASP A 149 -16.42 3.51 6.76
N ALA A 150 -17.68 3.98 6.71
CA ALA A 150 -18.14 4.99 5.77
C ALA A 150 -17.61 6.40 6.03
N GLU A 151 -16.92 6.65 7.14
CA GLU A 151 -16.27 7.93 7.42
C GLU A 151 -14.76 7.86 7.20
N LEU A 152 -14.11 6.82 7.70
CA LEU A 152 -12.65 6.66 7.65
C LEU A 152 -12.15 6.16 6.28
N SER A 153 -12.94 5.32 5.64
CA SER A 153 -12.66 4.77 4.32
C SER A 153 -13.68 5.25 3.29
N LYS A 154 -14.14 6.50 3.36
CA LYS A 154 -15.06 7.02 2.34
C LYS A 154 -14.38 7.22 0.99
N ARG A 155 -15.17 7.06 -0.06
CA ARG A 155 -14.82 7.52 -1.41
C ARG A 155 -14.44 9.00 -1.37
N LEU A 156 -13.54 9.38 -2.29
CA LEU A 156 -13.12 10.77 -2.48
C LEU A 156 -14.34 11.71 -2.49
N THR A 157 -14.30 12.71 -1.61
CA THR A 157 -15.39 13.65 -1.40
C THR A 157 -14.89 15.05 -1.72
N VAL A 158 -15.62 15.79 -2.57
CA VAL A 158 -15.31 17.17 -2.97
C VAL A 158 -16.49 18.05 -2.63
N ALA A 159 -16.25 19.17 -1.93
CA ALA A 159 -17.30 20.08 -1.46
C ALA A 159 -18.46 19.37 -0.72
N GLY A 160 -18.12 18.38 0.11
CA GLY A 160 -19.08 17.62 0.93
C GLY A 160 -19.92 16.57 0.18
N LYS A 161 -19.61 16.28 -1.09
CA LYS A 161 -20.29 15.24 -1.88
C LYS A 161 -19.30 14.22 -2.40
N THR A 162 -19.69 12.95 -2.46
CA THR A 162 -18.90 11.91 -3.12
C THR A 162 -18.61 12.33 -4.55
N ALA A 163 -17.34 12.40 -4.91
CA ALA A 163 -16.89 12.77 -6.23
C ALA A 163 -17.38 11.74 -7.23
N ASP A 164 -17.98 12.23 -8.33
CA ASP A 164 -18.31 11.41 -9.48
C ASP A 164 -17.04 11.13 -10.30
N LEU A 165 -16.09 10.40 -9.71
CA LEU A 165 -14.83 10.00 -10.33
C LEU A 165 -14.65 8.48 -10.16
N THR A 166 -14.03 7.88 -11.17
CA THR A 166 -13.51 6.51 -11.10
C THR A 166 -12.08 6.54 -10.59
N THR A 167 -11.82 5.91 -9.45
CA THR A 167 -10.51 5.98 -8.79
C THR A 167 -9.98 4.61 -8.43
N ALA A 168 -8.64 4.49 -8.43
CA ALA A 168 -7.96 3.30 -7.94
C ALA A 168 -6.92 3.65 -6.88
N GLU A 169 -6.96 2.90 -5.79
CA GLU A 169 -5.93 2.87 -4.76
C GLU A 169 -4.68 2.14 -5.28
N THR A 170 -3.49 2.67 -4.96
CA THR A 170 -2.20 2.07 -5.32
C THR A 170 -1.48 1.48 -4.11
N SER A 171 -0.86 0.30 -4.25
CA SER A 171 0.03 -0.31 -3.26
C SER A 171 1.35 -0.79 -3.87
N LEU A 172 2.43 -0.74 -3.09
CA LEU A 172 3.79 -1.08 -3.52
C LEU A 172 4.65 -1.64 -2.40
N TYR A 173 5.31 -2.74 -2.69
CA TYR A 173 6.41 -3.29 -1.90
C TYR A 173 7.49 -3.80 -2.84
N SER A 174 8.75 -3.54 -2.52
CA SER A 174 9.86 -4.08 -3.29
C SER A 174 11.13 -4.16 -2.48
N TYR A 175 11.77 -5.33 -2.55
CA TYR A 175 12.90 -5.67 -1.71
C TYR A 175 13.92 -6.48 -2.51
N PHE A 176 15.20 -6.14 -2.41
CA PHE A 176 16.26 -7.01 -2.89
C PHE A 176 16.24 -8.33 -2.10
N PRO A 177 16.42 -9.48 -2.78
CA PRO A 177 16.46 -10.78 -2.15
C PRO A 177 17.56 -10.85 -1.09
N GLY A 178 17.31 -11.57 0.01
CA GLY A 178 18.27 -11.72 1.10
C GLY A 178 18.62 -10.45 1.90
N SER A 179 18.06 -9.28 1.56
CA SER A 179 18.47 -8.00 2.15
C SER A 179 17.73 -7.60 3.43
N SER A 180 16.85 -8.47 3.95
CA SER A 180 16.13 -8.18 5.19
C SER A 180 17.08 -8.14 6.38
N ILE A 181 16.72 -7.36 7.40
CA ILE A 181 17.51 -7.19 8.62
C ILE A 181 17.64 -8.51 9.36
N ALA A 182 16.58 -9.32 9.40
CA ALA A 182 16.62 -10.66 9.98
C ALA A 182 17.64 -11.56 9.26
N LYS A 183 17.64 -11.56 7.92
CA LYS A 183 18.55 -12.40 7.11
C LYS A 183 20.00 -11.92 7.12
N SER A 184 20.23 -10.62 7.33
CA SER A 184 21.57 -10.00 7.38
C SER A 184 22.18 -9.95 8.79
N GLY A 185 21.57 -10.59 9.80
CA GLY A 185 22.13 -10.75 11.14
C GLY A 185 21.73 -9.66 12.16
N GLY A 186 20.81 -8.75 11.80
CA GLY A 186 20.29 -7.71 12.72
C GLY A 186 19.23 -8.21 13.71
N GLY A 187 18.71 -9.44 13.50
CA GLY A 187 17.77 -10.12 14.38
C GLY A 187 16.29 -9.83 14.09
N ALA A 188 15.44 -10.82 14.33
CA ALA A 188 14.01 -10.78 13.98
C ALA A 188 13.25 -9.62 14.64
N LEU A 189 13.54 -9.32 15.91
CA LEU A 189 12.84 -8.25 16.64
C LEU A 189 13.11 -6.86 16.08
N LEU A 190 14.33 -6.61 15.57
CA LEU A 190 14.66 -5.33 14.94
C LEU A 190 14.05 -5.23 13.53
N ASP A 191 14.04 -6.34 12.80
CA ASP A 191 13.37 -6.45 11.50
C ASP A 191 11.86 -6.13 11.63
N GLU A 192 11.19 -6.74 12.60
CA GLU A 192 9.77 -6.50 12.91
C GLU A 192 9.52 -5.04 13.32
N PHE A 193 10.36 -4.49 14.21
CA PHE A 193 10.25 -3.09 14.62
C PHE A 193 10.37 -2.12 13.45
N ILE A 194 11.28 -2.39 12.51
CA ILE A 194 11.44 -1.52 11.35
C ILE A 194 10.26 -1.68 10.39
N ALA A 195 9.74 -2.90 10.21
CA ALA A 195 8.59 -3.15 9.35
C ALA A 195 7.30 -2.49 9.87
N LYS A 196 7.04 -2.55 11.18
CA LYS A 196 5.77 -2.10 11.79
C LYS A 196 6.01 -1.37 13.13
N PRO A 197 6.68 -0.21 13.17
CA PRO A 197 7.13 0.39 14.42
C PRO A 197 6.00 0.79 15.38
N TYR A 198 4.81 1.08 14.86
CA TYR A 198 3.68 1.50 15.68
C TYR A 198 3.16 0.38 16.60
N THR A 199 3.37 -0.90 16.28
CA THR A 199 2.96 -2.04 17.14
C THR A 199 3.79 -2.14 18.45
N PHE A 200 4.78 -1.26 18.62
CA PHE A 200 5.64 -1.20 19.81
C PHE A 200 5.32 0.00 20.72
N LEU A 201 4.35 0.85 20.35
CA LEU A 201 4.01 2.06 21.14
C LEU A 201 3.49 1.72 22.55
N ASP A 202 2.93 0.54 22.74
CA ASP A 202 2.48 0.00 24.04
C ASP A 202 3.64 -0.36 24.99
N ARG A 203 4.86 -0.46 24.47
CA ARG A 203 6.07 -0.88 25.20
C ARG A 203 7.17 0.17 25.04
N PRO A 204 7.04 1.36 25.63
CA PRO A 204 7.86 2.52 25.27
C PRO A 204 9.36 2.33 25.52
N LYS A 205 9.75 1.59 26.58
CA LYS A 205 11.17 1.24 26.82
C LYS A 205 11.75 0.35 25.71
N LEU A 206 10.96 -0.61 25.23
CA LEU A 206 11.35 -1.49 24.13
C LEU A 206 11.42 -0.70 22.82
N PHE A 207 10.41 0.14 22.56
CA PHE A 207 10.37 1.06 21.43
C PHE A 207 11.63 1.91 21.36
N LEU A 208 11.98 2.64 22.43
CA LEU A 208 13.16 3.50 22.45
C LEU A 208 14.47 2.71 22.25
N ARG A 209 14.56 1.51 22.81
CA ARG A 209 15.73 0.63 22.60
C ARG A 209 15.88 0.25 21.12
N LEU A 210 14.79 -0.10 20.45
CA LEU A 210 14.81 -0.51 19.04
C LEU A 210 14.95 0.70 18.10
N PHE A 211 14.30 1.82 18.42
CA PHE A 211 14.48 3.11 17.78
C PHE A 211 15.95 3.53 17.75
N ASN A 212 16.65 3.46 18.88
CA ASN A 212 18.08 3.81 18.93
C ASN A 212 18.97 2.88 18.10
N LYS A 213 18.54 1.64 17.85
CA LYS A 213 19.20 0.74 16.90
C LYS A 213 18.88 1.14 15.47
N ALA A 214 17.61 1.33 15.15
CA ALA A 214 17.12 1.73 13.82
C ALA A 214 17.68 3.10 13.38
N TRP A 215 17.85 4.03 14.31
CA TRP A 215 18.41 5.38 14.08
C TRP A 215 19.81 5.37 13.45
N LYS A 216 20.57 4.31 13.72
CA LYS A 216 21.93 4.12 13.21
C LYS A 216 21.95 3.37 11.87
N LEU A 217 20.79 2.90 11.42
CA LEU A 217 20.65 2.21 10.15
C LEU A 217 20.20 3.20 9.08
N ASP A 218 20.70 3.03 7.86
CA ASP A 218 20.20 3.75 6.70
C ASP A 218 18.92 3.06 6.16
N ARG A 219 17.88 3.05 7.00
CA ARG A 219 16.56 2.46 6.75
C ARG A 219 15.46 3.40 7.21
N PHE A 220 14.47 3.59 6.35
CA PHE A 220 13.26 4.33 6.70
C PHE A 220 12.27 3.48 7.51
N PRO A 221 11.27 4.15 8.12
CA PRO A 221 9.93 3.68 8.34
C PRO A 221 9.49 2.47 7.53
N GLY A 222 9.18 1.29 8.04
CA GLY A 222 8.57 0.24 7.21
C GLY A 222 9.51 -0.38 6.15
N GLN A 223 10.80 -0.02 6.16
CA GLN A 223 11.79 -0.50 5.20
C GLN A 223 12.75 -1.49 5.87
N ASN A 224 12.26 -2.70 6.20
CA ASN A 224 13.07 -3.74 6.83
C ASN A 224 14.03 -4.45 5.84
N SER A 225 13.97 -4.13 4.54
CA SER A 225 14.86 -4.67 3.50
C SER A 225 15.33 -3.56 2.53
N ILE A 226 16.39 -3.80 1.73
CA ILE A 226 16.86 -2.81 0.74
C ILE A 226 15.85 -2.76 -0.43
N PRO A 227 15.33 -1.59 -0.82
CA PRO A 227 14.42 -1.49 -1.95
C PRO A 227 15.13 -1.66 -3.28
N ILE A 228 14.42 -2.16 -4.30
CA ILE A 228 14.95 -2.27 -5.66
C ILE A 228 14.94 -0.86 -6.30
N PRO A 229 16.10 -0.31 -6.73
CA PRO A 229 16.28 1.13 -6.97
C PRO A 229 15.38 1.76 -8.03
N ASP A 230 15.01 1.03 -9.08
CA ASP A 230 14.17 1.59 -10.15
C ASP A 230 12.67 1.59 -9.80
N VAL A 231 12.25 0.77 -8.84
CA VAL A 231 10.85 0.60 -8.46
C VAL A 231 10.25 1.90 -7.95
N GLY A 232 10.88 2.53 -6.95
CA GLY A 232 10.41 3.82 -6.42
C GLY A 232 10.47 4.98 -7.43
N LYS A 233 11.24 4.83 -8.51
CA LYS A 233 11.36 5.84 -9.56
C LYS A 233 10.26 5.70 -10.61
N LEU A 234 9.91 4.47 -10.97
CA LEU A 234 9.07 4.14 -12.13
C LEU A 234 7.63 3.76 -11.76
N ALA A 235 7.37 3.29 -10.54
CA ALA A 235 6.07 2.74 -10.14
C ALA A 235 4.89 3.69 -10.43
N HIS A 236 5.00 4.96 -10.08
CA HIS A 236 3.96 5.97 -10.34
C HIS A 236 3.61 6.11 -11.82
N ALA A 237 4.62 6.27 -12.69
CA ALA A 237 4.40 6.35 -14.13
C ALA A 237 3.76 5.08 -14.67
N GLY A 238 4.13 3.92 -14.11
CA GLY A 238 3.53 2.63 -14.40
C GLY A 238 2.04 2.57 -14.06
N TRP A 239 1.67 2.97 -12.84
CA TRP A 239 0.27 3.04 -12.39
C TRP A 239 -0.55 4.01 -13.23
N GLU A 240 0.00 5.19 -13.53
CA GLU A 240 -0.67 6.19 -14.36
C GLU A 240 -0.95 5.65 -15.76
N ALA A 241 0.01 4.97 -16.39
CA ALA A 241 -0.16 4.40 -17.71
C ALA A 241 -1.29 3.35 -17.73
N VAL A 242 -1.29 2.43 -16.77
CA VAL A 242 -2.34 1.40 -16.66
C VAL A 242 -3.70 2.04 -16.35
N ALA A 243 -3.76 2.94 -15.37
CA ALA A 243 -5.00 3.58 -14.95
C ALA A 243 -5.63 4.41 -16.09
N LYS A 244 -4.83 5.18 -16.83
CA LYS A 244 -5.29 5.96 -18.00
C LYS A 244 -5.79 5.04 -19.12
N ALA A 245 -5.07 3.96 -19.43
CA ALA A 245 -5.50 2.99 -20.44
C ALA A 245 -6.82 2.30 -20.06
N CYS A 246 -7.08 2.13 -18.77
CA CYS A 246 -8.35 1.62 -18.25
C CYS A 246 -9.47 2.67 -18.20
N GLY A 247 -9.17 3.95 -18.42
CA GLY A 247 -10.14 5.05 -18.36
C GLY A 247 -10.48 5.51 -16.94
N LEU A 248 -9.55 5.36 -15.99
CA LEU A 248 -9.72 5.90 -14.64
C LEU A 248 -9.45 7.41 -14.59
N ASP A 249 -10.20 8.09 -13.73
CA ASP A 249 -10.12 9.55 -13.55
C ASP A 249 -9.00 9.98 -12.61
N ALA A 250 -8.68 9.19 -11.60
CA ALA A 250 -7.66 9.52 -10.59
C ALA A 250 -7.03 8.27 -9.96
N LEU A 251 -5.83 8.46 -9.40
CA LEU A 251 -5.18 7.52 -8.50
C LEU A 251 -5.25 8.03 -7.07
N GLU A 252 -5.43 7.11 -6.13
CA GLU A 252 -5.43 7.40 -4.71
C GLU A 252 -4.39 6.54 -3.99
N THR A 253 -3.88 7.00 -2.86
CA THR A 253 -2.89 6.29 -2.07
C THR A 253 -3.09 6.60 -0.59
N CYS A 254 -2.80 5.59 0.25
CA CYS A 254 -2.85 5.69 1.69
C CYS A 254 -1.45 5.48 2.29
N PRO A 255 -0.56 6.49 2.25
CA PRO A 255 0.82 6.35 2.71
C PRO A 255 0.91 6.17 4.22
N SER A 256 1.56 5.09 4.66
CA SER A 256 1.69 4.78 6.08
C SER A 256 2.64 5.68 6.86
N HIS A 257 3.62 6.29 6.18
CA HIS A 257 4.72 7.00 6.84
C HIS A 257 5.06 8.31 6.14
N PHE A 258 5.59 9.26 6.90
CA PHE A 258 5.94 10.61 6.44
C PHE A 258 6.71 10.64 5.11
N HIS A 259 7.77 9.86 4.98
CA HIS A 259 8.58 9.83 3.76
C HIS A 259 7.82 9.27 2.54
N VAL A 260 6.88 8.34 2.74
CA VAL A 260 6.03 7.81 1.67
C VAL A 260 5.03 8.88 1.25
N THR A 261 4.45 9.64 2.20
CA THR A 261 3.61 10.80 1.90
C THR A 261 4.38 11.83 1.06
N MET A 262 5.61 12.17 1.46
CA MET A 262 6.45 13.13 0.72
C MET A 262 6.83 12.61 -0.67
N TRP A 263 7.08 11.32 -0.81
CA TRP A 263 7.34 10.67 -2.10
C TRP A 263 6.14 10.81 -3.05
N ASN A 264 4.93 10.55 -2.57
CA ASN A 264 3.71 10.72 -3.36
C ASN A 264 3.47 12.19 -3.75
N ILE A 265 3.64 13.14 -2.82
CA ILE A 265 3.49 14.58 -3.11
C ILE A 265 4.49 15.02 -4.19
N ALA A 266 5.74 14.57 -4.11
CA ALA A 266 6.76 14.85 -5.13
C ALA A 266 6.41 14.27 -6.51
N LYS A 267 5.42 13.38 -6.59
CA LYS A 267 4.89 12.79 -7.82
C LYS A 267 3.56 13.41 -8.26
N GLY A 268 3.16 14.52 -7.64
CA GLY A 268 1.97 15.29 -8.02
C GLY A 268 0.67 14.81 -7.37
N TYR A 269 0.77 14.05 -6.28
CA TYR A 269 -0.38 13.79 -5.42
C TYR A 269 -0.64 14.98 -4.51
N GLN A 270 -1.89 15.24 -4.22
CA GLN A 270 -2.35 16.24 -3.27
C GLN A 270 -3.19 15.59 -2.17
N PHE A 271 -3.33 16.24 -1.03
CA PHE A 271 -4.18 15.74 0.04
C PHE A 271 -5.65 15.72 -0.41
N SER A 272 -6.34 14.63 -0.10
CA SER A 272 -7.78 14.55 -0.33
C SER A 272 -8.56 15.40 0.69
N TYR A 273 -7.99 15.64 1.87
CA TYR A 273 -8.65 16.34 2.98
C TYR A 273 -7.70 17.32 3.70
N ALA A 274 -8.22 18.50 4.05
CA ALA A 274 -7.44 19.61 4.60
C ALA A 274 -6.91 19.37 6.03
N ASP A 275 -7.62 18.61 6.85
CA ASP A 275 -7.19 18.21 8.20
C ASP A 275 -5.96 17.28 8.15
N GLN A 276 -5.92 16.39 7.17
CA GLN A 276 -4.78 15.51 6.92
C GLN A 276 -3.58 16.31 6.41
N GLU A 277 -3.82 17.27 5.51
CA GLU A 277 -2.79 18.22 5.09
C GLU A 277 -2.23 19.02 6.28
N ALA A 278 -3.10 19.53 7.15
CA ALA A 278 -2.70 20.27 8.34
C ALA A 278 -1.85 19.41 9.29
N ASN A 279 -2.21 18.13 9.49
CA ASN A 279 -1.42 17.19 10.28
C ASN A 279 0.01 17.06 9.70
N VAL A 280 0.13 16.76 8.40
CA VAL A 280 1.45 16.60 7.77
C VAL A 280 2.25 17.89 7.74
N ASN A 281 1.61 19.05 7.55
CA ASN A 281 2.26 20.36 7.60
C ASN A 281 2.76 20.70 9.02
N ALA A 282 2.09 20.24 10.08
CA ALA A 282 2.61 20.36 11.44
C ALA A 282 3.91 19.58 11.62
N PHE A 283 3.99 18.34 11.11
CA PHE A 283 5.23 17.55 11.11
C PHE A 283 6.35 18.21 10.28
N LYS A 284 6.05 18.74 9.10
CA LYS A 284 7.02 19.51 8.29
C LYS A 284 7.56 20.71 9.06
N SER A 285 6.68 21.45 9.73
CA SER A 285 7.05 22.61 10.54
C SER A 285 7.89 22.22 11.76
N GLY A 286 7.53 21.12 12.44
CA GLY A 286 8.30 20.56 13.56
C GLY A 286 9.72 20.17 13.14
N LEU A 287 9.88 19.44 12.03
CA LEU A 287 11.18 19.08 11.49
C LEU A 287 12.01 20.30 11.11
N GLN A 288 11.37 21.34 10.54
CA GLN A 288 12.07 22.59 10.22
C GLN A 288 12.57 23.30 11.47
N LYS A 289 11.74 23.40 12.53
CA LYS A 289 12.16 23.98 13.82
C LYS A 289 13.34 23.23 14.44
N LEU A 290 13.36 21.90 14.38
CA LEU A 290 14.51 21.10 14.84
C LEU A 290 15.79 21.47 14.07
N LYS A 291 15.69 21.59 12.74
CA LYS A 291 16.82 21.97 11.88
C LYS A 291 17.30 23.40 12.14
N ASP A 292 16.38 24.34 12.31
CA ASP A 292 16.69 25.73 12.65
C ASP A 292 17.36 25.84 14.04
N GLY A 293 17.03 24.90 14.94
CA GLY A 293 17.69 24.71 16.24
C GLY A 293 19.05 23.99 16.17
N GLY A 294 19.56 23.67 14.98
CA GLY A 294 20.88 23.05 14.77
C GLY A 294 20.90 21.52 14.74
N VAL A 295 19.74 20.85 14.76
CA VAL A 295 19.67 19.38 14.66
C VAL A 295 19.90 18.95 13.21
N VAL A 296 20.96 18.19 12.96
CA VAL A 296 21.28 17.64 11.64
C VAL A 296 20.66 16.25 11.50
N LEU A 297 19.72 16.10 10.56
CA LEU A 297 19.00 14.86 10.29
C LEU A 297 19.18 14.43 8.82
N THR A 298 19.43 13.14 8.62
CA THR A 298 19.23 12.50 7.31
C THR A 298 17.72 12.33 7.03
N ARG A 299 17.34 12.08 5.77
CA ARG A 299 15.92 11.85 5.40
C ARG A 299 15.29 10.67 6.14
N SER A 300 16.05 9.60 6.36
CA SER A 300 15.57 8.43 7.12
C SER A 300 15.36 8.79 8.59
N GLN A 301 16.26 9.56 9.17
CA GLN A 301 16.11 10.08 10.53
C GLN A 301 14.93 11.05 10.67
N GLU A 302 14.69 11.96 9.72
CA GLU A 302 13.48 12.81 9.71
C GLU A 302 12.21 11.94 9.78
N ALA A 303 12.13 10.87 9.00
CA ALA A 303 11.00 9.95 9.03
C ALA A 303 10.87 9.20 10.37
N TRP A 304 11.98 8.79 10.98
CA TRP A 304 11.99 8.19 12.32
C TRP A 304 11.55 9.16 13.41
N VAL A 305 11.96 10.43 13.34
CA VAL A 305 11.49 11.49 14.25
C VAL A 305 9.97 11.65 14.16
N CYS A 306 9.37 11.56 12.97
CA CYS A 306 7.90 11.56 12.83
C CYS A 306 7.23 10.39 13.54
N VAL A 307 7.76 9.16 13.40
CA VAL A 307 7.24 7.97 14.11
C VAL A 307 7.34 8.16 15.63
N LEU A 308 8.46 8.70 16.10
CA LEU A 308 8.74 8.92 17.52
C LEU A 308 7.72 9.83 18.21
N GLN A 309 7.08 10.77 17.48
CA GLN A 309 6.09 11.68 18.07
C GLN A 309 4.80 11.00 18.52
N ASN A 310 4.59 9.72 18.15
CA ASN A 310 3.44 8.94 18.59
C ASN A 310 3.67 8.24 19.95
N LEU A 311 4.89 8.30 20.50
CA LEU A 311 5.25 7.66 21.77
C LEU A 311 4.55 8.31 22.96
N GLU A 312 4.07 7.48 23.89
CA GLU A 312 3.52 7.90 25.17
C GLU A 312 4.23 7.21 26.35
N PRO A 313 4.35 7.87 27.50
CA PRO A 313 4.06 9.30 27.72
C PRO A 313 5.09 10.21 26.99
N ARG A 314 4.67 11.39 26.53
CA ARG A 314 5.46 12.27 25.64
C ARG A 314 6.84 12.66 26.20
N GLU A 315 6.98 12.67 27.51
CA GLU A 315 8.23 12.97 28.22
C GLU A 315 9.34 11.96 27.91
N LEU A 316 9.00 10.77 27.40
CA LEU A 316 9.97 9.77 26.96
C LEU A 316 10.62 10.11 25.61
N ILE A 317 10.05 11.04 24.84
CA ILE A 317 10.66 11.51 23.60
C ILE A 317 11.86 12.40 23.97
N PRO A 318 13.09 12.11 23.49
CA PRO A 318 14.26 12.95 23.75
C PRO A 318 13.99 14.41 23.39
N ASP A 319 14.32 15.34 24.29
CA ASP A 319 13.98 16.77 24.14
C ASP A 319 14.45 17.37 22.81
N HIS A 320 15.66 17.00 22.36
CA HIS A 320 16.24 17.46 21.10
C HIS A 320 15.56 16.89 19.83
N LEU A 321 14.65 15.92 19.96
CA LEU A 321 13.85 15.34 18.86
C LEU A 321 12.34 15.53 19.07
N ARG A 322 11.93 16.18 20.17
CA ARG A 322 10.52 16.38 20.47
C ARG A 322 9.95 17.47 19.57
N MET A 323 8.81 17.17 18.96
CA MET A 323 8.03 18.12 18.18
C MET A 323 6.68 18.33 18.88
N ASP A 324 6.30 19.58 19.10
CA ASP A 324 4.97 19.94 19.64
C ASP A 324 3.88 19.80 18.56
N THR A 325 3.84 18.65 17.89
CA THR A 325 2.90 18.34 16.80
C THR A 325 1.73 17.50 17.32
N PRO A 326 0.62 17.39 16.58
CA PRO A 326 -0.30 16.27 16.77
C PRO A 326 0.41 14.92 16.51
N LYS A 327 -0.24 13.81 16.88
CA LYS A 327 0.22 12.47 16.52
C LYS A 327 0.08 12.25 15.01
N TRP A 328 0.96 11.41 14.47
CA TRP A 328 0.82 10.90 13.11
C TRP A 328 -0.41 10.02 13.03
N ILE A 329 -1.29 10.29 12.07
CA ILE A 329 -2.64 9.70 12.06
C ILE A 329 -2.71 8.31 11.41
N GLN A 330 -1.93 8.03 10.36
CA GLN A 330 -1.95 6.72 9.70
C GLN A 330 -0.90 5.79 10.30
N THR A 331 -1.31 4.94 11.25
CA THR A 331 -0.41 4.03 11.97
C THR A 331 -0.51 2.57 11.54
N ASN A 332 -1.45 2.25 10.64
CA ASN A 332 -1.86 0.88 10.29
C ASN A 332 -2.30 0.01 11.49
N LEU A 333 -2.55 0.60 12.66
CA LEU A 333 -3.12 -0.09 13.83
C LEU A 333 -4.63 0.12 13.94
N ASP A 334 -5.09 1.25 13.46
CA ASP A 334 -6.49 1.64 13.36
C ASP A 334 -6.83 1.96 11.89
N GLN A 335 -8.05 2.43 11.64
CA GLN A 335 -8.53 2.75 10.29
C GLN A 335 -8.25 4.22 9.90
N ASN A 336 -7.58 5.02 10.75
CA ASN A 336 -7.28 6.40 10.43
C ASN A 336 -6.31 6.47 9.25
N SER A 337 -6.70 7.14 8.18
CA SER A 337 -5.98 7.09 6.91
C SER A 337 -5.63 8.48 6.40
N ILE A 338 -4.38 8.67 5.95
CA ILE A 338 -4.00 9.81 5.13
C ILE A 338 -4.31 9.43 3.69
N TRP A 339 -5.26 10.09 3.07
CA TRP A 339 -5.61 9.89 1.67
C TRP A 339 -5.00 11.00 0.82
N LEU A 340 -4.22 10.58 -0.17
CA LEU A 340 -3.76 11.47 -1.24
C LEU A 340 -4.40 11.05 -2.56
N VAL A 341 -4.64 12.03 -3.42
CA VAL A 341 -5.22 11.85 -4.75
C VAL A 341 -4.33 12.49 -5.82
N LYS A 342 -4.23 11.85 -6.97
CA LYS A 342 -3.62 12.40 -8.18
C LYS A 342 -4.63 12.37 -9.33
N PRO A 343 -5.08 13.53 -9.86
CA PRO A 343 -5.92 13.56 -11.04
C PRO A 343 -5.20 13.02 -12.28
N LEU A 344 -5.92 12.26 -13.11
CA LEU A 344 -5.45 11.73 -14.40
C LEU A 344 -6.25 12.26 -15.59
N SER A 345 -7.56 12.45 -15.41
CA SER A 345 -8.47 12.98 -16.45
C SER A 345 -8.70 14.48 -16.28
N GLU A 346 -9.10 15.15 -17.36
CA GLU A 346 -9.49 16.57 -17.32
C GLU A 346 -10.62 16.82 -16.31
N LYS A 347 -11.61 15.92 -16.28
CA LYS A 347 -12.71 15.93 -15.29
C LYS A 347 -12.18 15.95 -13.86
N ALA A 348 -11.22 15.08 -13.53
CA ALA A 348 -10.63 15.04 -12.20
C ALA A 348 -9.84 16.31 -11.88
N HIS A 349 -9.06 16.82 -12.84
CA HIS A 349 -8.31 18.07 -12.67
C HIS A 349 -9.23 19.26 -12.39
N GLU A 350 -10.34 19.39 -13.11
CA GLU A 350 -11.30 20.48 -12.88
C GLU A 350 -12.03 20.36 -11.55
N LEU A 351 -12.44 19.14 -11.18
CA LEU A 351 -13.15 18.90 -9.93
C LEU A 351 -12.27 19.21 -8.73
N LEU A 352 -11.00 18.76 -8.76
CA LEU A 352 -10.08 18.91 -7.64
C LEU A 352 -9.44 20.30 -7.52
N LYS A 353 -9.46 21.12 -8.58
CA LYS A 353 -9.07 22.55 -8.48
C LYS A 353 -10.09 23.40 -7.72
N LYS A 354 -11.34 22.94 -7.66
CA LYS A 354 -12.47 23.62 -7.01
C LYS A 354 -12.71 23.14 -5.57
N ALA A 355 -12.00 22.08 -5.16
CA ALA A 355 -11.96 21.55 -3.80
C ALA A 355 -10.99 22.39 -2.97
#